data_AF-A0A2V6DFL9-F1
#
_entry.id   AF-A0A2V6DFL9-F1
#
_cell.length_a   1.000
_cell.length_b   1.000
_cell.length_c   1.000
_cell.angle_alpha   90.00
_cell.angle_beta   90.00
_cell.angle_gamma   90.00
#
_symmetry.space_group_name_H-M   'P 1'
#
loop_
_entity.id
_entity.type
_entity.pdbx_description
1 polymer ?
#
loop_
_entity_poly.entity_id
_entity_poly.type
_entity_poly.pdbx_seq_one_letter_code
_entity_poly.pdbx_strand_id
1 'polypeptide(L)'
;MALIRHWKHAADHHRCCPERERDPGRRRPSPSARQIVQCAGLTLIVATPPPAPLSIEKLREVPERFLFIFLFIGLGEEPGWRGFALPELQRRYSPLLASLILAPIWAIWHLPLVGNEFPWPIVPVFLLSLFGATFMLTWFFNRTNGSVLLPMLFHATVNSVGAGLIFSLFAGQALTALWYIYGTI
;
A
#
# COMPACT_ATOMS: atom_id res chain seq x y z
N MET A 1 6.56 0.29 32.43
CA MET A 1 5.93 -0.98 32.88
C MET A 1 4.39 -0.95 32.92
N ALA A 2 3.72 0.01 32.25
CA ALA A 2 2.24 0.07 32.20
C ALA A 2 1.63 -0.54 30.92
N LEU A 3 2.37 -0.55 29.79
CA LEU A 3 1.86 -1.07 28.51
C LEU A 3 1.81 -2.61 28.40
N ILE A 4 2.60 -3.34 29.19
CA ILE A 4 2.60 -4.83 29.16
C ILE A 4 1.33 -5.38 29.84
N ARG A 5 0.73 -4.65 30.78
CA ARG A 5 -0.49 -5.10 31.49
C ARG A 5 -1.75 -5.01 30.62
N HIS A 6 -1.79 -4.09 29.65
CA HIS A 6 -2.92 -4.00 28.72
C HIS A 6 -2.98 -5.18 27.75
N TRP A 7 -1.84 -5.76 27.40
CA TRP A 7 -1.77 -6.92 26.50
C TRP A 7 -2.26 -8.22 27.16
N LYS A 8 -2.03 -8.41 28.47
CA LYS A 8 -2.54 -9.59 29.19
C LYS A 8 -4.07 -9.62 29.31
N HIS A 9 -4.74 -8.47 29.37
CA HIS A 9 -6.20 -8.43 29.42
C HIS A 9 -6.88 -8.62 28.06
N ALA A 10 -6.22 -8.27 26.95
CA ALA A 10 -6.77 -8.51 25.61
C ALA A 10 -6.84 -10.02 25.27
N ALA A 11 -5.95 -10.84 25.83
CA ALA A 11 -5.93 -12.29 25.62
C ALA A 11 -7.03 -13.07 26.40
N ASP A 12 -7.68 -12.43 27.38
CA ASP A 12 -8.76 -13.06 28.18
C ASP A 12 -10.14 -13.02 27.50
N HIS A 13 -10.25 -12.45 26.30
CA HIS A 13 -11.52 -12.36 25.55
C HIS A 13 -11.95 -13.66 24.85
N HIS A 14 -11.46 -14.82 25.27
CA HIS A 14 -11.98 -16.14 24.85
C HIS A 14 -13.44 -16.42 25.25
N ARG A 15 -14.13 -15.49 25.90
CA ARG A 15 -15.54 -15.64 26.32
C ARG A 15 -16.51 -14.87 25.43
N CYS A 16 -16.61 -15.24 24.14
CA CYS A 16 -17.80 -14.88 23.34
C CYS A 16 -19.05 -15.70 23.69
N CYS A 17 -18.94 -16.71 24.57
CA CYS A 17 -20.08 -17.42 25.15
C CYS A 17 -19.92 -17.52 26.67
N PRO A 18 -20.92 -17.12 27.47
CA PRO A 18 -20.93 -17.42 28.90
C PRO A 18 -20.98 -18.93 29.09
N GLU A 19 -20.03 -19.45 29.86
CA GLU A 19 -19.92 -20.87 30.21
C GLU A 19 -21.00 -21.18 31.26
N ARG A 20 -22.24 -21.41 30.81
CA ARG A 20 -23.28 -22.03 31.66
C ARG A 20 -23.05 -23.54 31.70
N GLU A 21 -23.32 -24.10 32.88
CA GLU A 21 -23.28 -25.54 33.19
C GLU A 21 -23.77 -26.41 32.02
N ARG A 22 -22.95 -27.41 31.68
CA ARG A 22 -23.18 -28.32 30.55
C ARG A 22 -24.35 -29.25 30.88
N ASP A 23 -25.50 -28.98 30.28
CA ASP A 23 -26.59 -29.95 30.15
C ASP A 23 -26.25 -30.95 29.02
N PRO A 24 -25.99 -32.23 29.31
CA PRO A 24 -25.56 -33.22 28.32
C PRO A 24 -26.64 -33.56 27.26
N GLY A 25 -27.89 -33.11 27.43
CA GLY A 25 -28.98 -33.36 26.48
C GLY A 25 -29.22 -32.28 25.42
N ARG A 26 -28.58 -31.11 25.52
CA ARG A 26 -28.93 -29.94 24.69
C ARG A 26 -27.91 -29.70 23.57
N ARG A 27 -28.32 -29.89 22.30
CA ARG A 27 -27.51 -29.50 21.13
C ARG A 27 -27.22 -27.99 21.20
N ARG A 28 -25.95 -27.61 21.09
CA ARG A 28 -25.55 -26.19 21.05
C ARG A 28 -26.20 -25.53 19.82
N PRO A 29 -26.83 -24.35 19.96
CA PRO A 29 -27.30 -23.60 18.80
C PRO A 29 -26.10 -23.22 17.94
N SER A 30 -26.23 -23.37 16.62
CA SER A 30 -25.21 -22.91 15.67
C SER A 30 -25.05 -21.39 15.80
N PRO A 31 -23.82 -20.86 15.80
CA PRO A 31 -23.59 -19.44 15.91
C PRO A 31 -24.30 -18.69 14.77
N SER A 32 -24.93 -17.57 15.11
CA SER A 32 -25.60 -16.74 14.10
C SER A 32 -24.57 -16.10 13.15
N ALA A 33 -24.96 -15.78 11.93
CA ALA A 33 -24.09 -15.12 10.95
C ALA A 33 -23.45 -13.83 11.50
N ARG A 34 -24.18 -13.06 12.32
CA ARG A 34 -23.65 -11.87 13.01
C ARG A 34 -22.52 -12.19 14.00
N GLN A 35 -22.65 -13.27 14.77
CA GLN A 35 -21.61 -13.69 15.72
C GLN A 35 -20.35 -14.19 14.99
N ILE A 36 -20.52 -14.87 13.85
CA ILE A 36 -19.39 -15.27 13.00
C ILE A 36 -18.69 -14.04 12.43
N VAL A 37 -19.43 -13.06 11.90
CA VAL A 37 -18.87 -11.82 11.35
C VAL A 37 -18.19 -10.98 12.44
N GLN A 38 -18.77 -10.86 13.64
CA GLN A 38 -18.13 -10.15 14.75
C GLN A 38 -16.87 -10.85 15.23
N CYS A 39 -16.87 -12.18 15.39
CA CYS A 39 -15.67 -12.91 15.80
C CYS A 39 -14.58 -12.85 14.73
N ALA A 40 -14.94 -12.96 13.44
CA ALA A 40 -14.01 -12.80 12.33
C ALA A 40 -13.43 -11.37 12.28
N GLY A 41 -14.28 -10.35 12.41
CA GLY A 41 -13.87 -8.93 12.44
C GLY A 41 -12.96 -8.60 13.63
N LEU A 42 -13.25 -9.12 14.82
CA LEU A 42 -12.41 -8.93 16.00
C LEU A 42 -11.08 -9.69 15.88
N THR A 43 -11.09 -10.90 15.30
CA THR A 43 -9.88 -11.70 15.08
C THR A 43 -8.96 -11.04 14.06
N LEU A 44 -9.51 -10.44 13.00
CA LEU A 44 -8.72 -9.71 11.98
C LEU A 44 -8.00 -8.48 12.56
N ILE A 45 -8.63 -7.77 13.50
CA ILE A 45 -8.02 -6.60 14.16
C ILE A 45 -6.96 -7.03 15.19
N VAL A 46 -7.21 -8.11 15.94
CA VAL A 46 -6.33 -8.56 17.03
C VAL A 46 -5.17 -9.45 16.55
N ALA A 47 -5.29 -10.13 15.41
CA ALA A 47 -4.28 -11.07 14.91
C ALA A 47 -3.24 -10.45 13.98
N THR A 48 -3.29 -9.15 13.70
CA THR A 48 -2.22 -8.50 12.91
C THR A 48 -0.99 -8.27 13.79
N PRO A 49 0.20 -8.77 13.39
CA PRO A 49 1.41 -8.44 14.11
C PRO A 49 1.64 -6.92 14.05
N PRO A 50 2.14 -6.30 15.13
CA PRO A 50 2.49 -4.89 15.09
C PRO A 50 3.55 -4.64 13.99
N PRO A 51 3.62 -3.41 13.44
CA PRO A 51 4.67 -3.08 12.50
C PRO A 51 6.05 -3.35 13.11
N ALA A 52 6.97 -3.81 12.28
CA ALA A 52 8.36 -3.98 12.66
C ALA A 52 8.91 -2.65 13.22
N PRO A 53 9.77 -2.70 14.24
CA PRO A 53 10.36 -1.48 14.78
C PRO A 53 11.18 -0.77 13.71
N LEU A 54 11.06 0.55 13.65
CA LEU A 54 11.96 1.36 12.83
C LEU A 54 13.36 1.26 13.42
N SER A 55 14.26 0.59 12.70
CA SER A 55 15.66 0.43 13.08
C SER A 55 16.56 1.44 12.38
N ILE A 56 17.71 1.73 12.99
CA ILE A 56 18.75 2.55 12.35
C ILE A 56 19.24 1.88 11.05
N GLU A 57 19.26 0.55 10.99
CA GLU A 57 19.64 -0.19 9.79
C GLU A 57 18.71 0.13 8.62
N LYS A 58 17.38 0.03 8.83
CA LYS A 58 16.39 0.41 7.82
C LYS A 58 16.52 1.87 7.37
N LEU A 59 16.87 2.78 8.29
CA LEU A 59 17.10 4.19 7.94
C LEU A 59 18.38 4.38 7.09
N ARG A 60 19.42 3.59 7.34
CA ARG A 60 20.68 3.62 6.59
C ARG A 60 20.53 3.09 5.16
N GLU A 61 19.59 2.20 4.93
CA GLU A 61 19.28 1.67 3.58
C GLU A 61 18.61 2.72 2.67
N VAL A 62 17.95 3.75 3.24
CA VAL A 62 17.16 4.71 2.45
C VAL A 62 17.99 5.49 1.43
N PRO A 63 19.15 6.10 1.76
CA PRO A 63 19.95 6.83 0.79
C PRO A 63 20.48 5.93 -0.34
N GLU A 64 20.95 4.73 -0.01
CA GLU A 64 21.42 3.76 -1.01
C GLU A 64 20.30 3.36 -1.96
N ARG A 65 19.14 3.00 -1.42
CA ARG A 65 17.96 2.65 -2.20
C ARG A 65 17.49 3.82 -3.05
N PHE A 66 17.49 5.04 -2.50
CA PHE A 66 17.14 6.25 -3.24
C PHE A 66 18.04 6.46 -4.44
N LEU A 67 19.35 6.35 -4.28
CA LEU A 67 20.30 6.49 -5.38
C LEU A 67 20.08 5.42 -6.44
N PHE A 68 19.90 4.16 -6.03
CA PHE A 68 19.61 3.07 -6.96
C PHE A 68 18.32 3.33 -7.76
N ILE A 69 17.23 3.64 -7.06
CA ILE A 69 15.93 3.86 -7.71
C ILE A 69 15.95 5.10 -8.59
N PHE A 70 16.58 6.19 -8.15
CA PHE A 70 16.72 7.39 -8.97
C PHE A 70 17.47 7.11 -10.28
N LEU A 71 18.58 6.36 -10.21
CA LEU A 71 19.44 6.08 -11.36
C LEU A 71 18.87 5.04 -12.32
N PHE A 72 18.19 4.02 -11.83
CA PHE A 72 17.72 2.91 -12.68
C PHE A 72 16.23 3.01 -13.01
N ILE A 73 15.40 3.38 -12.05
CA ILE A 73 13.94 3.44 -12.22
C ILE A 73 13.52 4.85 -12.67
N GLY A 74 13.93 5.88 -11.92
CA GLY A 74 13.64 7.27 -12.26
C GLY A 74 14.14 7.63 -13.65
N LEU A 75 15.41 7.33 -13.96
CA LEU A 75 15.99 7.56 -15.28
C LEU A 75 15.46 6.62 -16.37
N GLY A 76 15.10 5.39 -16.01
CA GLY A 76 14.55 4.42 -16.95
C GLY A 76 13.12 4.75 -17.39
N GLU A 77 12.33 5.35 -16.51
CA GLU A 77 10.90 5.55 -16.73
C GLU A 77 10.53 7.01 -17.05
N GLU A 78 10.94 7.97 -16.22
CA GLU A 78 10.42 9.34 -16.30
C GLU A 78 10.78 10.09 -17.59
N PRO A 79 11.98 9.92 -18.20
CA PRO A 79 12.23 10.47 -19.53
C PRO A 79 11.26 9.96 -20.60
N GLY A 80 10.85 8.69 -20.53
CA GLY A 80 9.85 8.13 -21.44
C GLY A 80 8.46 8.67 -21.16
N TRP A 81 8.02 8.62 -19.90
CA TRP A 81 6.66 9.01 -19.54
C TRP A 81 6.44 10.51 -19.51
N ARG A 82 7.30 11.27 -18.82
CA ARG A 82 7.18 12.73 -18.62
C ARG A 82 8.01 13.50 -19.64
N GLY A 83 9.13 12.96 -20.11
CA GLY A 83 9.94 13.60 -21.14
C GLY A 83 9.43 13.43 -22.58
N PHE A 84 8.62 12.40 -22.86
CA PHE A 84 8.14 12.10 -24.21
C PHE A 84 6.63 11.89 -24.30
N ALA A 85 6.09 10.85 -23.67
CA ALA A 85 4.70 10.44 -23.87
C ALA A 85 3.69 11.50 -23.40
N LEU A 86 3.89 12.05 -22.20
CA LEU A 86 3.02 13.07 -21.62
C LEU A 86 3.01 14.37 -22.43
N PRO A 87 4.16 14.97 -22.83
CA PRO A 87 4.18 16.13 -23.71
C PRO A 87 3.41 15.90 -25.02
N GLU A 88 3.61 14.76 -25.69
CA GLU A 88 2.91 14.46 -26.94
C GLU A 88 1.40 14.34 -26.74
N LEU A 89 0.95 13.67 -25.68
CA LEU A 89 -0.47 13.61 -25.31
C LEU A 89 -1.03 15.01 -25.02
N GLN A 90 -0.29 15.86 -24.31
CA GLN A 90 -0.72 17.22 -23.96
C GLN A 90 -0.75 18.18 -25.16
N ARG A 91 -0.18 17.82 -26.33
CA ARG A 91 -0.38 18.59 -27.58
C ARG A 91 -1.81 18.51 -28.09
N ARG A 92 -2.55 17.44 -27.75
CA ARG A 92 -3.89 17.15 -28.27
C ARG A 92 -4.97 17.13 -27.19
N TYR A 93 -4.59 16.87 -25.95
CA TYR A 93 -5.49 16.66 -24.83
C TYR A 93 -5.15 17.58 -23.66
N SER A 94 -6.14 17.89 -22.81
CA SER A 94 -5.89 18.58 -21.55
C SER A 94 -5.00 17.72 -20.62
N PRO A 95 -4.31 18.31 -19.63
CA PRO A 95 -3.50 17.54 -18.67
C PRO A 95 -4.26 16.40 -17.98
N LEU A 96 -5.54 16.62 -17.68
CA LEU A 96 -6.42 15.62 -17.10
C LEU A 96 -6.61 14.43 -18.05
N LEU A 97 -6.99 14.71 -19.30
CA LEU A 97 -7.25 13.65 -20.28
C LEU A 97 -5.96 12.94 -20.73
N ALA A 98 -4.86 13.67 -20.87
CA ALA A 98 -3.54 13.10 -21.10
C ALA A 98 -3.16 12.12 -19.98
N SER A 99 -3.42 12.48 -18.71
CA SER A 99 -3.17 11.60 -17.56
C SER A 99 -4.10 10.38 -17.54
N LEU A 100 -5.38 10.55 -17.88
CA LEU A 100 -6.33 9.44 -18.00
C LEU A 100 -5.94 8.43 -19.09
N ILE A 101 -5.28 8.88 -20.15
CA ILE A 101 -4.73 8.01 -21.20
C ILE A 101 -3.43 7.36 -20.74
N LEU A 102 -2.55 8.12 -20.09
CA LEU A 102 -1.22 7.66 -19.69
C LEU A 102 -1.26 6.67 -18.53
N ALA A 103 -2.15 6.85 -17.56
CA ALA A 103 -2.22 6.00 -16.36
C ALA A 103 -2.48 4.51 -16.69
N PRO A 104 -3.43 4.12 -17.57
CA PRO A 104 -3.58 2.74 -18.01
C PRO A 104 -2.34 2.17 -18.71
N ILE A 105 -1.66 2.98 -19.54
CA ILE A 105 -0.45 2.55 -20.25
C ILE A 105 0.65 2.24 -19.25
N TRP A 106 0.84 3.13 -18.26
CA TRP A 106 1.80 2.92 -17.19
C TRP A 106 1.40 1.76 -16.27
N ALA A 107 0.12 1.55 -16.01
CA ALA A 107 -0.37 0.37 -15.28
C ALA A 107 -0.05 -0.95 -16.01
N ILE A 108 -0.20 -0.98 -17.34
CA ILE A 108 0.17 -2.14 -18.17
C ILE A 108 1.68 -2.40 -18.11
N TRP A 109 2.50 -1.34 -18.09
CA TRP A 109 3.95 -1.45 -17.93
C TRP A 109 4.37 -2.21 -16.66
N HIS A 110 3.54 -2.16 -15.60
CA HIS A 110 3.81 -2.85 -14.34
C HIS A 110 3.30 -4.30 -14.28
N LEU A 111 2.64 -4.81 -15.31
CA LEU A 111 2.13 -6.19 -15.32
C LEU A 111 3.19 -7.27 -14.99
N PRO A 112 4.46 -7.17 -15.43
CA PRO A 112 5.48 -8.14 -15.06
C PRO A 112 5.75 -8.26 -13.55
N LEU A 113 5.38 -7.24 -12.76
CA LEU A 113 5.57 -7.23 -11.31
C LEU A 113 4.41 -7.91 -10.55
N VAL A 114 3.27 -8.11 -11.22
CA VAL A 114 2.07 -8.71 -10.64
C VAL A 114 2.30 -10.19 -10.34
N GLY A 115 1.99 -10.61 -9.11
CA GLY A 115 2.17 -11.98 -8.65
C GLY A 115 3.58 -12.31 -8.15
N ASN A 116 4.55 -11.41 -8.36
CA ASN A 116 5.90 -11.51 -7.80
C ASN A 116 6.11 -10.43 -6.72
N GLU A 117 6.39 -9.20 -7.13
CA GLU A 117 6.62 -8.08 -6.19
C GLU A 117 5.30 -7.61 -5.55
N PHE A 118 4.20 -7.68 -6.30
CA PHE A 118 2.87 -7.31 -5.83
C PHE A 118 1.96 -8.55 -5.77
N PRO A 119 1.73 -9.11 -4.57
CA PRO A 119 0.81 -10.22 -4.37
C PRO A 119 -0.62 -9.88 -4.83
N TRP A 120 -1.33 -10.86 -5.37
CA TRP A 120 -2.69 -10.70 -5.92
C TRP A 120 -3.67 -9.88 -5.05
N PRO A 121 -3.71 -10.03 -3.71
CA PRO A 121 -4.61 -9.22 -2.87
C PRO A 121 -4.35 -7.71 -2.91
N ILE A 122 -3.14 -7.26 -3.26
CA ILE A 122 -2.73 -5.85 -3.30
C ILE A 122 -2.90 -5.25 -4.71
N VAL A 123 -2.89 -6.09 -5.75
CA VAL A 123 -2.88 -5.65 -7.16
C VAL A 123 -3.97 -4.61 -7.49
N PRO A 124 -5.26 -4.78 -7.09
CA PRO A 124 -6.29 -3.80 -7.46
C PRO A 124 -5.99 -2.39 -6.94
N VAL A 125 -5.51 -2.28 -5.70
CA VAL A 125 -5.21 -0.99 -5.07
C VAL A 125 -3.85 -0.44 -5.46
N PHE A 126 -2.89 -1.31 -5.79
CA PHE A 126 -1.65 -0.91 -6.45
C PHE A 126 -1.95 -0.26 -7.81
N LEU A 127 -2.74 -0.90 -8.67
CA LEU A 127 -3.14 -0.33 -9.96
C LEU A 127 -3.86 1.01 -9.78
N LEU A 128 -4.77 1.12 -8.80
CA LEU A 128 -5.42 2.39 -8.48
C LEU A 128 -4.41 3.48 -8.06
N SER A 129 -3.41 3.13 -7.25
CA SER A 129 -2.36 4.06 -6.84
C SER A 129 -1.53 4.59 -8.02
N LEU A 130 -1.35 3.80 -9.09
CA LEU A 130 -0.65 4.24 -10.31
C LEU A 130 -1.42 5.36 -11.03
N PHE A 131 -2.76 5.37 -10.97
CA PHE A 131 -3.54 6.49 -11.49
C PHE A 131 -3.25 7.75 -10.69
N GLY A 132 -3.39 7.70 -9.36
CA GLY A 132 -3.10 8.83 -8.47
C GLY A 132 -1.68 9.38 -8.68
N ALA A 133 -0.69 8.49 -8.73
CA ALA A 133 0.71 8.85 -8.99
C ALA A 133 0.89 9.48 -10.38
N THR A 134 0.20 8.99 -11.42
CA THR A 134 0.24 9.60 -12.76
C THR A 134 -0.26 11.05 -12.71
N PHE A 135 -1.40 11.31 -12.10
CA PHE A 135 -1.93 12.67 -11.97
C PHE A 135 -0.99 13.59 -11.18
N MET A 136 -0.46 13.11 -10.06
CA MET A 136 0.48 13.87 -9.23
C MET A 136 1.76 14.22 -10.00
N LEU A 137 2.34 13.26 -10.71
CA LEU A 137 3.56 13.47 -11.49
C LEU A 137 3.32 14.36 -12.72
N THR A 138 2.17 14.22 -13.40
CA THR A 138 1.76 15.17 -14.46
C THR A 138 1.64 16.59 -13.91
N TRP A 139 1.03 16.76 -12.74
CA TRP A 139 0.93 18.05 -12.08
C TRP A 139 2.31 18.63 -11.77
N PHE A 140 3.21 17.86 -11.16
CA PHE A 140 4.58 18.30 -10.90
C PHE A 140 5.31 18.73 -12.17
N PHE A 141 5.26 17.90 -13.22
CA PHE A 141 5.87 18.20 -14.51
C PHE A 141 5.35 19.53 -15.08
N ASN A 142 4.03 19.73 -15.08
CA ASN A 142 3.41 20.95 -15.61
C ASN A 142 3.71 22.19 -14.74
N ARG A 143 3.74 22.06 -13.42
CA ARG A 143 4.05 23.16 -12.49
C ARG A 143 5.52 23.58 -12.51
N THR A 144 6.37 22.76 -13.10
CA THR A 144 7.83 22.95 -13.15
C THR A 144 8.30 23.26 -14.58
N ASN A 145 7.39 23.73 -15.43
CA ASN A 145 7.65 24.07 -16.84
C ASN A 145 8.27 22.91 -17.65
N GLY A 146 7.85 21.68 -17.37
CA GLY A 146 8.30 20.49 -18.08
C GLY A 146 9.61 19.89 -17.56
N SER A 147 9.97 20.13 -16.29
CA SER A 147 11.11 19.46 -15.68
C SER A 147 10.82 17.98 -15.50
N VAL A 148 11.67 17.11 -16.07
CA VAL A 148 11.63 15.65 -15.86
C VAL A 148 12.33 15.26 -14.55
N LEU A 149 13.34 16.04 -14.14
CA LEU A 149 14.14 15.76 -12.94
C LEU A 149 13.29 15.76 -11.65
N LEU A 150 12.32 16.68 -11.54
CA LEU A 150 11.48 16.76 -10.34
C LEU A 150 10.53 15.56 -10.20
N PRO A 151 9.80 15.13 -11.26
CA PRO A 151 9.15 13.82 -11.31
C PRO A 151 10.07 12.67 -10.93
N MET A 152 11.31 12.61 -11.43
CA MET A 152 12.28 11.56 -11.07
C MET A 152 12.61 11.53 -9.57
N LEU A 153 12.90 12.70 -8.99
CA LEU A 153 13.21 12.81 -7.56
C LEU A 153 12.00 12.42 -6.70
N PHE A 154 10.80 12.85 -7.11
CA PHE A 154 9.56 12.49 -6.41
C PHE A 154 9.29 10.98 -6.51
N HIS A 155 9.40 10.41 -7.71
CA HIS A 155 9.22 8.99 -7.96
C HIS A 155 10.20 8.14 -7.13
N ALA A 156 11.48 8.51 -7.10
CA ALA A 156 12.50 7.86 -6.29
C ALA A 156 12.22 7.99 -4.78
N THR A 157 11.70 9.14 -4.32
CA THR A 157 11.31 9.36 -2.92
C THR A 157 10.16 8.45 -2.51
N VAL A 158 9.10 8.37 -3.32
CA VAL A 158 7.94 7.52 -3.05
C VAL A 158 8.34 6.04 -2.96
N ASN A 159 9.21 5.59 -3.86
CA ASN A 159 9.67 4.21 -3.86
C ASN A 159 10.64 3.90 -2.69
N SER A 160 11.51 4.83 -2.34
CA SER A 160 12.55 4.57 -1.34
C SER A 160 12.01 4.72 0.08
N VAL A 161 11.25 5.79 0.33
CA VAL A 161 10.65 6.06 1.64
C VAL A 161 9.32 5.33 1.80
N GLY A 162 8.41 5.46 0.83
CA GLY A 162 7.11 4.80 0.90
C GLY A 162 7.26 3.28 0.85
N ALA A 163 7.59 2.75 -0.33
CA ALA A 163 7.68 1.29 -0.51
C ALA A 163 8.86 0.67 0.28
N GLY A 164 10.03 1.30 0.24
CA GLY A 164 11.26 0.74 0.83
C GLY A 164 11.37 0.84 2.34
N LEU A 165 10.88 1.91 2.94
CA LEU A 165 10.94 2.08 4.38
C LEU A 165 9.58 1.78 5.02
N ILE A 166 8.56 2.60 4.76
CA ILE A 166 7.30 2.59 5.51
C ILE A 166 6.53 1.28 5.29
N PHE A 167 6.29 0.88 4.05
CA PHE A 167 5.49 -0.31 3.75
C PHE A 167 6.23 -1.58 4.18
N SER A 168 7.56 -1.59 4.11
CA SER A 168 8.39 -2.70 4.57
C SER A 168 8.31 -2.98 6.08
N LEU A 169 7.73 -2.06 6.86
CA LEU A 169 7.47 -2.27 8.30
C LEU A 169 6.24 -3.15 8.53
N PHE A 170 5.40 -3.37 7.52
CA PHE A 170 4.15 -4.11 7.64
C PHE A 170 4.25 -5.42 6.86
N ALA A 171 3.51 -6.44 7.33
CA ALA A 171 3.43 -7.73 6.66
C ALA A 171 2.02 -8.33 6.76
N GLY A 172 1.72 -9.30 5.91
CA GLY A 172 0.44 -10.01 5.89
C GLY A 172 -0.75 -9.05 5.72
N GLN A 173 -1.79 -9.23 6.52
CA GLN A 173 -3.02 -8.44 6.42
C GLN A 173 -2.82 -6.96 6.73
N ALA A 174 -1.87 -6.60 7.60
CA ALA A 174 -1.59 -5.21 7.93
C ALA A 174 -1.00 -4.47 6.72
N LEU A 175 -0.11 -5.13 5.97
CA LEU A 175 0.42 -4.59 4.72
C LEU A 175 -0.68 -4.41 3.68
N THR A 176 -1.56 -5.42 3.53
CA THR A 176 -2.72 -5.31 2.64
C THR A 176 -3.58 -4.11 3.03
N ALA A 177 -3.97 -3.97 4.31
CA ALA A 177 -4.76 -2.84 4.77
C ALA A 177 -4.08 -1.48 4.47
N LEU A 178 -2.77 -1.38 4.69
CA LEU A 178 -2.01 -0.17 4.36
C LEU A 178 -2.07 0.17 2.87
N TRP A 179 -1.96 -0.82 1.98
CA TRP A 179 -2.11 -0.61 0.53
C TRP A 179 -3.51 -0.13 0.15
N TYR A 180 -4.56 -0.66 0.80
CA TYR A 180 -5.92 -0.19 0.57
C TYR A 180 -6.12 1.24 1.03
N ILE A 181 -5.59 1.62 2.19
CA ILE A 181 -5.58 3.00 2.67
C ILE A 181 -4.83 3.87 1.65
N TYR A 182 -3.59 3.52 1.33
CA TYR A 182 -2.76 4.30 0.41
C TYR A 182 -3.37 4.48 -0.99
N GLY A 183 -3.94 3.42 -1.56
CA GLY A 183 -4.50 3.46 -2.91
C GLY A 183 -5.85 4.21 -3.00
N THR A 184 -6.49 4.55 -1.88
CA THR A 184 -7.85 5.13 -1.86
C THR A 184 -7.92 6.57 -1.34
N ILE A 185 -6.80 7.13 -0.87
CA ILE A 185 -6.67 8.55 -0.48
C ILE A 185 -6.21 9.37 -1.69
#